data_AF-A0A6L6F441-F1
#
_entry.id   AF-A0A6L6F441-F1
#
_cell.length_a   1.000
_cell.length_b   1.000
_cell.length_c   1.000
_cell.angle_alpha   90.00
_cell.angle_beta   90.00
_cell.angle_gamma   90.00
#
_symmetry.space_group_name_H-M   'P 1'
#
loop_
_entity.id
_entity.type
_entity.pdbx_description
1 polymer ?
#
loop_
_entity_poly.entity_id
_entity_poly.type
_entity_poly.pdbx_seq_one_letter_code
_entity_poly.pdbx_strand_id
1 'polypeptide(L)' 'MTCVLPVIGDDGITRMVRSCVEGPVFRGDRVRWSEVGTVPTDALGAPTEGH' A
#
# COMPACT_ATOMS: atom_id res chain seq x y z
N MET A 1 -10.29 -12.00 3.70
CA MET A 1 -9.94 -11.34 2.42
C MET A 1 -10.27 -9.87 2.54
N THR A 2 -9.29 -9.03 2.81
CA THR A 2 -9.47 -7.58 2.96
C THR A 2 -9.27 -6.89 1.60
N CYS A 3 -9.97 -5.77 1.34
CA CYS A 3 -9.78 -4.95 0.12
C CYS A 3 -8.60 -3.98 0.22
N VAL A 4 -7.62 -4.23 1.11
CA VAL A 4 -6.49 -3.32 1.34
C VAL A 4 -5.29 -3.77 0.52
N LEU A 5 -4.66 -2.84 -0.21
CA LEU A 5 -3.50 -3.07 -1.05
C LEU A 5 -2.37 -2.07 -0.73
N PRO A 6 -1.11 -2.52 -0.67
CA PRO A 6 0.05 -1.63 -0.68
C PRO A 6 0.30 -1.13 -2.10
N VAL A 7 0.20 0.20 -2.30
CA VAL A 7 0.38 0.85 -3.60
C VAL A 7 1.40 1.98 -3.50
N ILE A 8 2.36 2.01 -4.43
CA ILE A 8 3.35 3.09 -4.55
C ILE A 8 2.69 4.27 -5.29
N GLY A 9 2.63 5.43 -4.63
CA GLY A 9 2.15 6.67 -5.24
C GLY A 9 3.11 7.24 -6.29
N ASP A 10 2.67 8.24 -7.05
CA ASP A 10 3.55 8.97 -7.98
C ASP A 10 4.72 9.67 -7.29
N ASP A 11 4.61 9.91 -5.99
CA ASP A 11 5.65 10.46 -5.11
C ASP A 11 6.60 9.40 -4.54
N GLY A 12 6.45 8.14 -4.96
CA GLY A 12 7.25 7.02 -4.46
C GLY A 12 6.88 6.53 -3.07
N ILE A 13 5.86 7.10 -2.42
CA ILE A 13 5.45 6.71 -1.06
C ILE A 13 4.49 5.53 -1.14
N THR A 14 4.79 4.48 -0.37
CA THR A 14 3.91 3.32 -0.19
C THR A 14 2.72 3.69 0.68
N ARG A 15 1.50 3.52 0.17
CA ARG A 15 0.24 3.76 0.90
C ARG A 15 -0.60 2.50 0.97
N MET A 16 -1.21 2.26 2.13
CA MET A 16 -2.20 1.21 2.32
C MET A 16 -3.57 1.74 1.87
N VAL A 17 -3.98 1.42 0.65
CA VAL A 17 -5.23 1.92 0.05
C VAL A 17 -6.30 0.84 0.02
N ARG A 18 -7.57 1.26 -0.08
CA ARG A 18 -8.71 0.34 -0.18
C ARG A 18 -9.19 0.25 -1.63
N SER A 19 -9.01 -0.89 -2.29
CA SER A 19 -9.46 -1.12 -3.67
C SER A 19 -10.97 -0.96 -3.84
N CYS A 20 -11.72 -1.24 -2.78
CA CYS A 20 -13.16 -1.06 -2.71
C CYS A 20 -13.62 0.41 -2.75
N VAL A 21 -12.72 1.40 -2.52
CA VAL A 21 -13.05 2.84 -2.49
C VAL A 21 -12.20 3.65 -3.47
N GLU A 22 -10.90 3.40 -3.54
CA GLU A 22 -9.97 4.11 -4.44
C GLU A 22 -10.07 3.64 -5.90
N GLY A 23 -10.77 2.53 -6.14
CA GLY A 23 -11.02 1.97 -7.47
C GLY A 23 -10.54 0.53 -7.59
N PRO A 24 -11.27 -0.35 -8.30
CA PRO A 24 -10.88 -1.74 -8.45
C PRO A 24 -9.71 -1.94 -9.44
N VAL A 25 -9.31 -0.90 -10.17
CA VAL A 25 -8.27 -0.95 -11.21
C VAL A 25 -7.09 -0.08 -10.81
N PHE A 26 -5.92 -0.70 -10.75
CA PHE A 26 -4.65 -0.05 -10.42
C PHE A 26 -3.64 -0.25 -11.54
N ARG A 27 -2.64 0.63 -11.59
CA ARG A 27 -1.38 0.39 -12.29
C ARG A 27 -0.72 -0.84 -11.66
N GLY A 28 -0.75 -1.97 -12.36
CA GLY A 28 -0.28 -3.26 -11.83
C GLY A 28 1.19 -3.27 -11.41
N ASP A 29 2.01 -2.41 -12.02
CA ASP A 29 3.42 -2.16 -11.68
C ASP A 29 3.63 -1.37 -10.37
N ARG A 30 2.59 -0.70 -9.86
CA ARG A 30 2.66 0.07 -8.61
C ARG A 30 2.11 -0.68 -7.40
N VAL A 31 1.41 -1.79 -7.62
CA VAL A 31 0.93 -2.65 -6.52
C VAL A 31 2.09 -3.53 -6.05
N ARG A 32 2.37 -3.51 -4.74
CA ARG A 32 3.40 -4.36 -4.14
C ARG A 32 2.84 -5.76 -3.86
N TRP A 33 2.64 -6.55 -4.92
CA TRP A 33 1.93 -7.84 -4.89
C TRP A 33 2.45 -8.83 -3.84
N SER A 34 3.77 -8.88 -3.65
CA SER A 34 4.41 -9.78 -2.68
C SER A 34 4.10 -9.46 -1.22
N GLU A 35 3.57 -8.27 -0.94
CA GLU A 35 3.26 -7.77 0.41
C GLU A 35 1.75 -7.62 0.64
N VAL A 36 0.92 -8.12 -0.28
CA VAL A 36 -0.53 -8.18 -0.04
C VAL A 36 -0.79 -9.03 1.20
N GLY A 37 -1.47 -8.44 2.18
CA GLY A 37 -1.75 -9.07 3.48
C GLY A 37 -0.74 -8.75 4.59
N THR A 38 0.33 -8.01 4.29
CA THR A 38 1.25 -7.45 5.27
C THR A 38 1.23 -5.91 5.23
N VAL A 39 1.89 -5.28 6.20
CA VAL A 39 2.14 -3.84 6.19
C VAL A 39 3.64 -3.64 5.96
N PRO A 40 4.06 -3.08 4.81
CA PRO A 40 5.46 -2.76 4.56
C PRO A 40 6.00 -1.78 5.60
N THR A 41 7.26 -1.93 6.01
CA THR A 41 7.87 -1.07 7.05
C THR A 41 8.09 0.37 6.60
N ASP A 42 8.09 0.61 5.29
CA ASP A 42 8.18 1.92 4.65
C ASP A 42 6.81 2.50 4.26
N ALA A 43 5.71 1.84 4.66
CA ALA A 43 4.38 2.38 4.43
C ALA A 43 4.20 3.70 5.18
N LEU A 44 3.46 4.64 4.57
CA LEU A 44 3.11 5.91 5.21
C LEU A 44 2.42 5.65 6.56
N GLY A 45 3.02 6.15 7.64
CA GLY A 45 2.52 5.96 9.01
C GLY A 45 2.96 4.65 9.67
N ALA A 46 3.84 3.86 9.05
CA ALA A 46 4.49 2.73 9.72
C ALA A 46 5.34 3.22 10.91
N PRO A 47 5.46 2.43 11.98
CA PRO A 47 6.34 2.76 13.10
C PRO A 47 7.77 2.93 12.61
N THR A 48 8.40 4.04 12.98
CA THR A 48 9.83 4.26 12.82
C THR A 48 10.47 4.17 14.19
N GLU A 49 11.71 3.67 14.28
CA GLU A 49 12.40 3.59 15.58
C GLU A 49 12.46 4.99 16.21
N GLY A 50 11.75 5.18 17.32
CA GLY A 50 11.77 6.42 18.10
C GLY A 50 10.47 7.23 18.18
N HIS A 51 9.32 6.74 17.67
CA HIS A 51 8.01 7.39 17.92
C HIS A 51 6.93 6.41 18.40
#